data_AF-A0A925CLX7-F1
#
_entry.id   AF-A0A925CLX7-F1
#
_cell.length_a   1.000
_cell.length_b   1.000
_cell.length_c   1.000
_cell.angle_alpha   90.00
_cell.angle_beta   90.00
_cell.angle_gamma   90.00
#
_symmetry.space_group_name_H-M   'P 1'
#
loop_
_entity.id
_entity.type
_entity.pdbx_description
1 polymer ?
#
loop_
_entity_poly.entity_id
_entity_poly.type
_entity_poly.pdbx_seq_one_letter_code
_entity_poly.pdbx_strand_id
1 'polypeptide(L)'
;MGAIDRRDFLVRSGLAISAAVLAAEIPLPKVFADLPSLKLDNWKTVREQFQLSSDFVHLAGFFLASHPTPVRAAIERHRRGL
;
A
#
# COMPACT_ATOMS: atom_id res chain seq x y z
N MET A 1 -35.30 4.87 -39.29
CA MET A 1 -34.14 4.78 -38.37
C MET A 1 -33.41 3.47 -38.64
N GLY A 2 -32.13 3.50 -39.04
CA GLY A 2 -31.34 2.28 -39.24
C GLY A 2 -31.10 1.58 -37.91
N ALA A 3 -31.38 0.28 -37.83
CA ALA A 3 -31.11 -0.54 -36.65
C ALA A 3 -29.60 -0.59 -36.39
N ILE A 4 -29.18 -0.46 -35.12
CA ILE A 4 -27.77 -0.52 -34.72
C ILE A 4 -27.26 -1.96 -34.88
N ASP A 5 -26.18 -2.15 -35.64
CA ASP A 5 -25.51 -3.46 -35.76
C ASP A 5 -24.81 -3.81 -34.43
N ARG A 6 -24.87 -5.09 -34.03
CA ARG A 6 -24.19 -5.61 -32.83
C ARG A 6 -22.70 -5.24 -32.80
N ARG A 7 -22.03 -5.23 -33.94
CA ARG A 7 -20.60 -4.92 -34.05
C ARG A 7 -20.36 -3.45 -33.76
N ASP A 8 -21.18 -2.57 -34.32
CA ASP A 8 -21.08 -1.12 -34.10
C ASP A 8 -21.37 -0.76 -32.65
N PHE A 9 -22.34 -1.45 -32.03
CA PHE A 9 -22.61 -1.31 -30.59
C PHE A 9 -21.39 -1.72 -29.76
N LEU A 10 -20.84 -2.92 -29.99
CA LEU A 10 -19.70 -3.42 -29.21
C LEU A 10 -18.45 -2.54 -29.36
N VAL A 11 -18.15 -2.07 -30.57
CA VAL A 11 -17.00 -1.19 -30.82
C VAL A 11 -17.17 0.16 -30.14
N ARG A 12 -18.35 0.78 -30.26
CA ARG A 12 -18.59 2.10 -29.67
C ARG A 12 -18.65 2.06 -28.14
N SER A 13 -19.31 1.06 -27.57
CA SER A 13 -19.35 0.86 -26.12
C SER A 13 -17.97 0.52 -25.55
N GLY A 14 -17.20 -0.32 -26.25
CA GLY A 14 -15.83 -0.67 -25.83
C GLY A 14 -14.87 0.53 -25.86
N LEU A 15 -14.97 1.38 -26.89
CA LEU A 15 -14.21 2.63 -26.97
C LEU A 15 -14.60 3.61 -25.86
N ALA A 16 -15.90 3.77 -25.60
CA ALA A 16 -16.38 4.67 -24.56
C ALA A 16 -15.91 4.26 -23.16
N ILE A 17 -15.98 2.96 -22.84
CA ILE A 17 -15.51 2.43 -21.54
C ILE A 17 -13.99 2.59 -21.41
N SER A 18 -13.23 2.26 -22.44
CA SER A 18 -11.76 2.38 -22.41
C SER A 18 -11.30 3.84 -22.26
N ALA A 19 -11.95 4.77 -22.96
CA ALA A 19 -11.68 6.20 -22.82
C ALA A 19 -11.98 6.70 -21.40
N ALA A 20 -13.08 6.23 -20.79
CA ALA A 20 -13.42 6.56 -19.41
C ALA A 20 -12.40 6.00 -18.40
N VAL A 21 -11.89 4.78 -18.61
CA VAL A 21 -10.85 4.18 -17.75
C VAL A 21 -9.51 4.93 -17.88
N LEU A 22 -9.13 5.35 -19.09
CA LEU A 22 -7.89 6.11 -19.30
C LEU A 22 -7.98 7.54 -18.78
N ALA A 23 -9.16 8.15 -18.81
CA ALA A 23 -9.41 9.48 -18.26
C ALA A 23 -9.68 9.47 -16.75
N ALA A 24 -9.93 8.30 -16.17
CA ALA A 24 -10.09 8.17 -14.73
C ALA A 24 -8.72 8.32 -14.06
N GLU A 25 -8.55 9.41 -13.31
CA GLU A 25 -7.51 9.45 -12.29
C GLU A 25 -7.89 8.44 -11.21
N ILE A 26 -7.32 7.24 -11.29
CA ILE A 26 -7.39 6.28 -10.19
C ILE A 26 -6.55 6.90 -9.07
N PRO A 27 -7.16 7.33 -7.94
CA PRO A 27 -6.37 7.84 -6.83
C PRO A 27 -5.52 6.66 -6.36
N LEU A 28 -4.23 6.69 -6.65
CA LEU A 28 -3.32 5.76 -6.00
C LEU A 28 -3.49 6.00 -4.50
N PRO A 29 -3.74 4.96 -3.70
CA PRO A 29 -3.84 5.14 -2.26
C PRO A 29 -2.57 5.84 -1.78
N LYS A 30 -2.70 7.09 -1.31
CA LYS A 30 -1.65 7.89 -0.65
C LYS A 30 -1.15 7.27 0.66
N VAL A 31 -1.44 5.99 0.91
CA VAL A 31 -1.13 5.25 2.13
C VAL A 31 0.37 5.23 2.42
N PHE A 32 1.22 5.41 1.41
CA PHE A 32 2.67 5.41 1.55
C PHE A 32 3.34 6.78 1.30
N ALA A 33 2.57 7.82 0.95
CA ALA A 33 3.15 9.09 0.50
C ALA A 33 3.73 9.96 1.64
N ASP A 34 3.27 9.76 2.87
CA ASP A 34 3.65 10.56 4.06
C ASP A 34 4.59 9.84 5.03
N LEU A 35 5.08 8.64 4.70
CA LEU A 35 6.09 8.02 5.56
C LEU A 35 7.41 8.74 5.33
N PRO A 36 8.05 9.32 6.37
CA PRO A 36 9.39 9.87 6.23
C PRO A 36 10.27 8.78 5.62
N SER A 37 11.06 9.14 4.61
CA SER A 37 11.94 8.20 3.92
C SER A 37 12.98 7.68 4.91
N LEU A 38 12.66 6.56 5.54
CA LEU A 38 13.54 5.92 6.50
C LEU A 38 14.72 5.37 5.69
N LYS A 39 15.89 5.99 5.83
CA LYS A 39 17.12 5.51 5.24
C LYS A 39 17.55 4.25 5.97
N LEU A 40 17.10 3.10 5.48
CA LEU A 40 17.53 1.77 5.92
C LEU A 40 18.84 1.38 5.23
N ASP A 41 19.83 2.26 5.29
CA ASP A 41 21.13 2.11 4.64
C ASP A 41 22.08 1.17 5.41
N ASN A 42 21.74 0.82 6.65
CA ASN A 42 22.52 -0.08 7.49
C ASN A 42 21.64 -0.93 8.44
N TRP A 43 22.18 -2.08 8.86
CA TRP A 43 21.47 -3.04 9.73
C TRP A 43 21.19 -2.53 11.14
N LYS A 44 21.98 -1.58 11.64
CA LYS A 44 21.73 -0.97 12.94
C LYS A 44 20.44 -0.15 12.91
N THR A 45 20.23 0.66 11.87
CA THR A 45 18.99 1.42 11.67
C THR A 45 17.78 0.49 11.54
N VAL A 46 17.93 -0.66 10.88
CA VAL A 46 16.87 -1.69 10.80
C VAL A 46 16.56 -2.26 12.18
N ARG A 47 17.59 -2.64 12.96
CA ARG A 47 17.43 -3.21 14.31
C ARG A 47 16.75 -2.23 15.27
N GLU A 48 17.09 -0.96 15.20
CA GLU A 48 16.52 0.11 16.04
C GLU A 48 15.01 0.33 15.78
N GLN A 49 14.45 -0.15 14.67
CA GLN A 49 13.00 -0.11 14.46
C GLN A 49 12.23 -1.00 15.45
N PHE A 50 12.87 -2.01 16.02
CA PHE A 50 12.25 -3.00 16.89
C PHE A 50 12.53 -2.67 18.37
N GLN A 51 11.49 -2.70 19.20
CA GLN A 51 11.61 -2.55 20.66
C GLN A 51 12.02 -3.87 21.33
N LEU A 52 13.17 -4.42 20.91
CA LEU A 52 13.74 -5.63 21.49
C LEU A 52 14.69 -5.27 22.62
N SER A 53 14.58 -5.93 23.79
CA SER A 53 15.57 -5.80 24.86
C SER A 53 16.97 -6.17 24.36
N SER A 54 17.98 -5.42 24.80
CA SER A 54 19.40 -5.68 24.54
C SER A 54 19.99 -6.81 25.37
N ASP A 55 19.26 -7.29 26.38
CA ASP A 55 19.74 -8.31 27.33
C ASP A 55 19.71 -9.71 26.73
N PHE A 56 19.12 -9.87 25.54
CA PHE A 56 18.91 -11.16 24.88
C PHE A 56 19.32 -11.15 23.41
N VAL A 57 19.75 -12.32 22.93
CA VAL A 57 19.92 -12.62 21.51
C VAL A 57 18.63 -13.24 20.97
N HIS A 58 17.87 -12.46 20.21
CA HIS A 58 16.52 -12.82 19.75
C HIS A 58 16.53 -13.74 18.51
N LEU A 59 16.86 -15.03 18.69
CA LEU A 59 16.91 -16.02 17.58
C LEU A 59 15.55 -16.66 17.24
N ALA A 60 14.51 -16.39 18.03
CA ALA A 60 13.17 -16.98 17.88
C ALA A 60 12.15 -16.06 17.16
N GLY A 61 12.60 -14.99 16.52
CA GLY A 61 11.73 -13.99 15.88
C GLY A 61 10.87 -14.53 14.72
N PHE A 62 11.14 -15.74 14.24
CA PHE A 62 10.34 -16.41 13.21
C PHE A 62 8.98 -16.90 13.71
N PHE A 63 8.80 -17.12 15.02
CA PHE A 63 7.49 -17.47 15.58
C PHE A 63 6.57 -16.26 15.66
N LEU A 64 7.10 -15.14 16.13
CA LEU A 64 6.40 -13.88 16.22
C LEU A 64 7.39 -12.72 16.24
N ALA A 65 7.33 -11.88 15.22
CA ALA A 65 8.18 -10.70 15.14
C ALA A 65 7.61 -9.55 16.00
N SER A 66 8.48 -8.83 16.70
CA SER A 66 8.09 -7.54 17.29
C SER A 66 7.68 -6.58 16.17
N HIS A 67 6.62 -5.79 16.39
CA HIS A 67 6.22 -4.77 15.44
C HIS A 67 7.33 -3.70 15.31
N PRO A 68 7.84 -3.39 14.10
CA PRO A 68 8.75 -2.27 13.91
C PRO A 68 8.01 -0.93 14.04
N THR A 69 8.74 0.18 14.22
CA THR A 69 8.19 1.52 14.42
C THR A 69 7.07 1.91 13.45
N PRO A 70 7.21 1.76 12.11
CA PRO A 70 6.13 2.13 11.19
C PRO A 70 4.84 1.32 11.42
N VAL A 71 4.96 0.03 11.78
CA VAL A 71 3.79 -0.81 12.06
C VAL A 71 3.14 -0.42 13.38
N ARG A 72 3.92 -0.16 14.44
CA ARG A 72 3.38 0.37 15.70
C ARG A 72 2.67 1.70 15.48
N ALA A 73 3.26 2.60 14.70
CA ALA A 73 2.65 3.89 14.38
C ALA A 73 1.32 3.74 13.62
N ALA A 74 1.24 2.82 12.66
CA ALA A 74 0.01 2.52 11.94
C ALA A 74 -1.06 1.89 12.86
N ILE A 75 -0.68 0.95 13.72
CA ILE A 75 -1.58 0.38 14.73
C ILE A 75 -2.10 1.48 15.65
N GLU A 76 -1.24 2.34 16.17
CA GLU A 76 -1.63 3.42 17.06
C GLU A 76 -2.54 4.44 16.37
N ARG A 77 -2.30 4.72 15.10
CA ARG A 77 -3.22 5.52 14.28
C ARG A 77 -4.57 4.81 14.15
N HIS A 78 -4.57 3.49 13.92
CA HIS A 78 -5.78 2.66 13.85
C HIS A 78 -6.59 2.64 15.14
N ARG A 79 -5.90 2.52 16.28
CA ARG A 79 -6.52 2.58 17.62
C ARG A 79 -7.14 3.95 17.91
N ARG A 80 -6.57 5.02 17.34
CA ARG A 80 -7.15 6.36 17.34
C ARG A 80 -8.21 6.57 16.25
N GLY A 81 -8.48 5.55 15.43
CA GLY A 81 -9.52 5.50 14.42
C GLY A 81 -9.08 5.24 12.97
N LEU A 82 -7.79 4.96 12.67
CA LEU A 82 -7.17 4.98 11.30
C LEU A 82 -5.92 4.11 11.02
#